data_AF-A0AB35VEW3-F1
#
_entry.id   AF-A0AB35VEW3-F1
#
_cell.length_a   1.000
_cell.length_b   1.000
_cell.length_c   1.000
_cell.angle_alpha   90.00
_cell.angle_beta   90.00
_cell.angle_gamma   90.00
#
_symmetry.space_group_name_H-M   'P 1'
#
loop_
_entity.id
_entity.type
_entity.pdbx_description
1 polymer ?
#
loop_
_entity_poly.entity_id
_entity_poly.type
_entity_poly.pdbx_seq_one_letter_code
_entity_poly.pdbx_strand_id
1 'polypeptide(L)'
;GGLGQALADHLPRTLGQQVLLLSAVGCVLVAGVSGLIALLVACVCFFWLRHLMLRRLGGTTGDTAGALLELLEVAVLVVLALVYA
;
A
#
# COMPACT_ATOMS: atom_id res chain seq x y z
N GLY A 1 -1.04 -15.72 -12.44
CA GLY A 1 -0.86 -16.79 -11.45
C GLY A 1 0.05 -16.28 -10.35
N GLY A 2 -0.51 -15.95 -9.19
CA GLY A 2 0.19 -15.41 -8.02
C GLY A 2 -0.80 -15.35 -6.84
N LEU A 3 -0.31 -15.18 -5.60
CA LEU A 3 -1.17 -15.23 -4.39
C LEU A 3 -2.34 -14.24 -4.45
N GLY A 4 -2.15 -13.08 -5.10
CA GLY A 4 -3.20 -12.08 -5.31
C GLY A 4 -4.14 -12.34 -6.49
N GLN A 5 -3.90 -13.35 -7.34
CA GLN A 5 -4.67 -13.57 -8.57
C GLN A 5 -6.10 -14.00 -8.25
N ALA A 6 -6.28 -15.02 -7.41
CA ALA A 6 -7.61 -15.48 -7.02
C ALA A 6 -8.43 -14.37 -6.36
N LEU A 7 -7.77 -13.55 -5.54
CA LEU A 7 -8.38 -12.36 -4.94
C LEU A 7 -8.74 -11.32 -6.01
N ALA A 8 -7.84 -10.97 -6.92
CA ALA A 8 -8.10 -10.00 -7.98
C ALA A 8 -9.25 -10.43 -8.90
N ASP A 9 -9.37 -11.72 -9.17
CA ASP A 9 -10.38 -12.29 -10.07
C ASP A 9 -11.77 -12.39 -9.40
N HIS A 10 -11.84 -12.59 -8.08
CA HIS A 10 -13.10 -12.87 -7.38
C HIS A 10 -13.53 -11.80 -6.35
N LEU A 11 -12.66 -10.86 -5.98
CA LEU A 11 -12.99 -9.84 -4.99
C LEU A 11 -13.89 -8.77 -5.61
N PRO A 12 -15.14 -8.61 -5.13
CA PRO A 12 -15.97 -7.51 -5.58
C PRO A 12 -15.36 -6.17 -5.13
N ARG A 13 -15.31 -5.21 -6.06
CA ARG A 13 -14.63 -3.92 -5.86
C ARG A 13 -15.09 -3.17 -4.63
N THR A 14 -16.38 -3.23 -4.31
CA THR A 14 -16.99 -2.58 -3.14
C THR A 14 -16.48 -3.18 -1.83
N LEU A 15 -16.42 -4.51 -1.71
CA LEU A 15 -15.86 -5.16 -0.51
C LEU A 15 -14.36 -4.86 -0.37
N GLY A 16 -13.62 -4.88 -1.49
CA GLY A 16 -12.20 -4.52 -1.46
C GLY A 16 -11.97 -3.08 -0.97
N GLN A 17 -12.77 -2.13 -1.43
CA GLN A 17 -12.72 -0.74 -0.97
C GLN A 17 -13.12 -0.61 0.51
N GLN A 18 -14.14 -1.34 0.96
CA GLN A 18 -14.56 -1.35 2.36
C GLN A 18 -13.46 -1.89 3.27
N VAL A 19 -12.85 -3.03 2.93
CA VAL A 19 -11.73 -3.60 3.70
C VAL A 19 -10.56 -2.61 3.75
N LEU A 20 -10.17 -2.02 2.61
CA LEU A 20 -9.09 -1.03 2.57
C LEU A 20 -9.37 0.17 3.48
N LEU A 21 -10.60 0.72 3.43
CA LEU A 21 -11.00 1.85 4.26
C LEU A 21 -11.00 1.48 5.74
N LEU A 22 -11.57 0.33 6.10
CA LEU A 22 -11.61 -0.17 7.47
C LEU A 22 -10.19 -0.42 8.02
N SER A 23 -9.29 -0.99 7.21
CA SER A 23 -7.89 -1.17 7.58
C SER A 23 -7.19 0.17 7.80
N ALA A 24 -7.39 1.15 6.92
CA ALA A 24 -6.80 2.48 7.08
C ALA A 24 -7.31 3.17 8.37
N VAL A 25 -8.61 3.13 8.63
CA VAL A 25 -9.18 3.64 9.88
C VAL A 25 -8.61 2.89 11.08
N GLY A 26 -8.51 1.56 11.01
CA GLY A 26 -7.90 0.73 12.05
C GLY A 26 -6.46 1.12 12.36
N CYS A 27 -5.62 1.41 11.35
CA CYS A 27 -4.26 1.89 11.56
C CYS A 27 -4.22 3.19 12.37
N VAL A 28 -5.09 4.14 12.07
CA VAL A 28 -5.17 5.42 12.82
C VAL A 28 -5.71 5.19 14.24
N LEU A 29 -6.73 4.35 14.40
CA LEU A 29 -7.31 4.09 15.72
C LEU A 29 -6.35 3.35 16.67
N VAL A 30 -5.54 2.43 16.14
CA VAL A 30 -4.60 1.63 16.94
C VAL A 30 -3.27 2.36 17.17
N ALA A 31 -2.71 3.00 16.14
CA ALA A 31 -1.38 3.61 16.20
C ALA A 31 -1.40 5.16 16.27
N GLY A 32 -2.57 5.78 16.33
CA GLY A 32 -2.73 7.23 16.47
C GLY A 32 -2.03 8.02 15.36
N VAL A 33 -1.23 9.01 15.75
CA VAL A 33 -0.47 9.87 14.84
C VAL A 33 0.54 9.07 14.01
N SER A 34 1.17 8.03 14.58
CA SER A 34 2.07 7.15 13.84
C SER A 34 1.34 6.43 12.71
N GLY A 35 0.10 5.98 12.97
CA GLY A 35 -0.77 5.39 11.95
C GLY A 35 -1.11 6.36 10.83
N LEU A 36 -1.39 7.63 11.17
CA LEU A 36 -1.61 8.69 10.17
C LEU A 36 -0.36 8.95 9.31
N ILE A 37 0.81 9.05 9.93
CA ILE A 37 2.09 9.23 9.22
C ILE A 37 2.34 8.05 8.28
N ALA A 38 2.16 6.82 8.77
CA ALA A 38 2.32 5.60 7.97
C ALA A 38 1.42 5.60 6.73
N LEU A 39 0.14 5.95 6.88
CA LEU A 39 -0.80 6.02 5.75
C LEU A 39 -0.43 7.10 4.74
N LEU A 40 0.02 8.28 5.20
CA LEU A 40 0.45 9.36 4.31
C LEU A 40 1.67 8.94 3.48
N VAL A 41 2.68 8.35 4.12
CA VAL A 41 3.87 7.83 3.45
C VAL A 41 3.49 6.74 2.45
N ALA A 42 2.69 5.75 2.88
CA ALA A 42 2.25 4.66 2.02
C ALA A 42 1.47 5.17 0.80
N CYS A 43 0.54 6.12 0.97
CA CYS A 43 -0.19 6.71 -0.14
C CYS A 43 0.73 7.44 -1.13
N VAL A 44 1.61 8.32 -0.65
CA VAL A 44 2.55 9.08 -1.50
C VAL A 44 3.44 8.11 -2.29
N CYS A 45 4.07 7.15 -1.62
CA CYS A 45 4.92 6.16 -2.27
C CYS A 45 4.13 5.27 -3.25
N PHE A 46 2.92 4.84 -2.90
CA PHE A 46 2.07 4.01 -3.75
C PHE A 46 1.75 4.72 -5.06
N PHE A 47 1.24 5.95 -5.00
CA PHE A 47 0.87 6.71 -6.20
C PHE A 47 2.09 7.03 -7.06
N TRP A 48 3.21 7.39 -6.44
CA TRP A 48 4.46 7.64 -7.15
C TRP A 48 4.98 6.40 -7.88
N LEU A 49 5.10 5.27 -7.18
CA LEU A 49 5.61 4.02 -7.75
C LEU A 49 4.67 3.47 -8.82
N ARG A 50 3.36 3.50 -8.56
CA ARG A 50 2.35 3.10 -9.56
C ARG A 50 2.45 3.94 -10.82
N HIS A 51 2.64 5.26 -10.68
CA HIS A 51 2.85 6.14 -11.82
C HIS A 51 4.11 5.80 -12.62
N LEU A 52 5.22 5.50 -11.94
CA LEU A 52 6.44 5.04 -12.60
C LEU A 52 6.23 3.72 -13.36
N MET A 53 5.50 2.77 -12.77
CA MET A 53 5.17 1.49 -13.40
C MET A 53 4.32 1.70 -14.65
N LEU A 54 3.26 2.52 -14.56
CA LEU A 54 2.43 2.86 -15.73
C LEU A 54 3.24 3.53 -16.84
N ARG A 55 4.17 4.43 -16.48
CA ARG A 55 5.01 5.14 -17.46
C ARG A 55 6.09 4.26 -18.10
N ARG A 56 6.71 3.35 -17.34
CA ARG A 56 7.88 2.57 -17.82
C ARG A 56 7.52 1.18 -18.33
N LEU A 57 6.48 0.56 -17.78
CA LEU A 57 6.09 -0.83 -18.05
C LEU A 57 4.72 -0.93 -18.73
N GLY A 58 3.96 0.17 -18.82
CA GLY A 58 2.62 0.19 -19.43
C GLY A 58 1.52 -0.44 -18.56
N GLY A 59 1.81 -0.76 -17.29
CA GLY A 59 0.89 -1.50 -16.43
C GLY A 59 1.53 -1.92 -15.11
N THR A 60 0.85 -2.84 -14.41
CA THR A 60 1.32 -3.51 -13.19
C THR A 60 1.14 -5.02 -13.36
N THR A 61 2.17 -5.79 -13.02
CA THR A 61 2.15 -7.26 -12.90
C THR A 61 2.22 -7.68 -11.41
N GLY A 62 2.06 -8.98 -11.15
CA GLY A 62 2.22 -9.55 -9.80
C GLY A 62 3.57 -9.22 -9.16
N ASP A 63 4.68 -9.35 -9.90
CA ASP A 63 6.03 -9.07 -9.38
C ASP A 63 6.21 -7.58 -9.03
N THR A 64 5.71 -6.69 -9.88
CA THR A 64 5.77 -5.24 -9.59
C THR A 64 4.88 -4.85 -8.41
N ALA A 65 3.73 -5.52 -8.25
CA ALA A 65 2.86 -5.30 -7.10
C ALA A 65 3.51 -5.80 -5.80
N GLY A 66 4.21 -6.95 -5.85
CA GLY A 66 4.99 -7.48 -4.73
C GLY A 66 6.12 -6.54 -4.32
N ALA A 67 6.97 -6.13 -5.28
CA ALA A 67 8.04 -5.17 -5.02
C ALA A 67 7.52 -3.82 -4.51
N LEU A 68 6.37 -3.36 -5.02
CA LEU A 68 5.72 -2.17 -4.50
C LEU A 68 5.38 -2.32 -3.01
N LEU A 69 4.79 -3.44 -2.60
CA LEU A 69 4.43 -3.69 -1.20
C LEU A 69 5.67 -3.67 -0.29
N GLU A 70 6.73 -4.38 -0.65
CA GLU A 70 7.99 -4.37 0.12
C GLU A 70 8.58 -2.96 0.24
N LEU A 71 8.56 -2.17 -0.84
CA LEU A 71 9.02 -0.78 -0.81
C LEU A 71 8.14 0.11 0.07
N LEU A 72 6.82 -0.11 0.12
CA LEU A 72 5.93 0.61 1.03
C LEU A 72 6.25 0.28 2.50
N GLU A 73 6.45 -1.01 2.82
CA GLU A 73 6.80 -1.46 4.17
C GLU A 73 8.12 -0.82 4.62
N VAL A 74 9.16 -0.86 3.79
CA VAL A 74 10.44 -0.23 4.10
C VAL A 74 10.30 1.28 4.26
N ALA A 75 9.59 1.97 3.36
CA ALA A 75 9.41 3.42 3.45
C ALA A 75 8.70 3.84 4.75
N VAL A 76 7.62 3.14 5.13
CA VAL A 76 6.90 3.39 6.38
C VAL A 76 7.80 3.15 7.59
N LEU A 77 8.49 2.01 7.64
CA LEU A 77 9.38 1.69 8.76
C LEU A 77 10.52 2.70 8.91
N VAL A 78 11.14 3.10 7.80
CA VAL A 78 12.24 4.11 7.81
C VAL A 78 11.72 5.46 8.28
N VAL A 79 10.59 5.94 7.76
CA VAL A 79 10.05 7.24 8.18
C VAL A 79 9.67 7.24 9.66
N LEU A 80 9.00 6.19 10.14
CA LEU A 80 8.67 6.09 11.56
C LEU A 80 9.93 6.01 12.43
N ALA A 81 10.93 5.22 12.03
CA ALA A 81 12.21 5.15 12.74
C ALA A 81 12.88 6.53 12.82
N LEU A 82 12.85 7.32 11.75
CA LEU A 82 13.43 8.67 11.73
C LEU A 82 12.62 9.70 12.55
N VAL A 83 11.30 9.57 12.60
CA VAL A 83 10.43 10.46 13.39
C VAL A 83 10.59 10.23 14.90
N TYR A 84 10.91 8.99 15.29
CA TYR A 84 11.07 8.58 16.70
C TYR A 84 12.53 8.30 17.11
N ALA A 85 13.50 8.65 16.26
CA ALA A 85 14.92 8.61 16.58
C ALA A 85 15.32 9.81 17.46
#